data_AF-A0A975BSR2-F1
#
_entry.id   AF-A0A975BSR2-F1
#
_cell.length_a   1.000
_cell.length_b   1.000
_cell.length_c   1.000
_cell.angle_alpha   90.00
_cell.angle_beta   90.00
_cell.angle_gamma   90.00
#
_symmetry.space_group_name_H-M   'P 1'
#
loop_
_entity.id
_entity.type
_entity.pdbx_description
1 polymer ?
#
loop_
_entity_poly.entity_id
_entity_poly.type
_entity_poly.pdbx_seq_one_letter_code
_entity_poly.pdbx_strand_id
1 'polypeptide(L)'
;MKTYRLASSFEALQDAANYFIVNEPSQMFLKEIPDNSIDYILTDPPHGNRIPYLELSMLWNGWLRKEADYDNEIIVSEAKDRDKDIHDYNKLLNSVLSECFRVLKPGRYFSFMFNSLDDKAWLNVVKTFHSVGFSLNAVETLGYSANSVVQDNRKNGLQTDFIITYRKSEDAAAKNKKLEFISIKNSQAYTEMIKSMKSDRSKPFQIINNIICNLLQNNQFTKISELLEVIEKI
;
A
#
# COMPACT_ATOMS: atom_id res chain seq x y z
N MET A 1 5.24 -25.44 -26.25
CA MET A 1 5.63 -24.20 -25.54
C MET A 1 4.48 -23.21 -25.70
N LYS A 2 3.93 -22.63 -24.64
CA LYS A 2 2.94 -21.55 -24.81
C LYS A 2 3.68 -20.30 -25.27
N THR A 3 3.30 -19.74 -26.42
CA THR A 3 3.88 -18.49 -26.95
C THR A 3 3.02 -17.33 -26.44
N TYR A 4 3.59 -16.48 -25.60
CA TYR A 4 2.93 -15.24 -25.17
C TYR A 4 3.28 -14.11 -26.15
N ARG A 5 2.31 -13.27 -26.48
CA ARG A 5 2.44 -12.16 -27.42
C ARG A 5 2.38 -10.83 -26.67
N LEU A 6 3.38 -9.98 -26.89
CA LEU A 6 3.44 -8.62 -26.36
C LEU A 6 2.49 -7.71 -27.15
N ALA A 7 1.71 -6.88 -26.45
CA ALA A 7 0.89 -5.84 -27.02
C ALA A 7 1.72 -4.56 -27.25
N SER A 8 1.41 -3.83 -28.32
CA SER A 8 1.97 -2.48 -28.58
C SER A 8 1.18 -1.36 -27.89
N SER A 9 -0.05 -1.62 -27.47
CA SER A 9 -0.92 -0.68 -26.75
C SER A 9 -1.90 -1.43 -25.85
N PHE A 10 -2.68 -0.69 -25.05
CA PHE A 10 -3.72 -1.28 -24.21
C PHE A 10 -4.83 -1.92 -25.05
N GLU A 11 -5.22 -1.30 -26.16
CA GLU A 11 -6.28 -1.79 -27.06
C GLU A 11 -5.89 -3.14 -27.67
N ALA A 12 -4.62 -3.31 -28.03
CA ALA A 12 -4.11 -4.56 -28.60
C ALA A 12 -4.20 -5.76 -27.63
N LEU A 13 -4.39 -5.53 -26.33
CA LEU A 13 -4.70 -6.60 -25.35
C LEU A 13 -6.09 -7.20 -25.54
N GLN A 14 -7.02 -6.47 -26.17
CA GLN A 14 -8.38 -6.97 -26.41
C GLN A 14 -8.46 -7.93 -27.60
N ASP A 15 -7.42 -7.98 -28.43
CA ASP A 15 -7.36 -8.80 -29.63
C ASP A 15 -6.61 -10.13 -29.37
N ALA A 16 -5.34 -10.20 -29.80
CA ALA A 16 -4.55 -11.42 -29.83
C ALA A 16 -3.29 -11.38 -28.96
N ALA A 17 -3.00 -10.24 -28.32
CA ALA A 17 -1.88 -10.13 -27.39
C ALA A 17 -2.25 -10.70 -26.00
N ASN A 18 -1.23 -10.97 -25.18
CA ASN A 18 -1.40 -11.59 -23.86
C ASN A 18 -0.92 -10.70 -22.71
N TYR A 19 0.03 -9.80 -22.97
CA TYR A 19 0.59 -8.93 -21.95
C TYR A 19 1.07 -7.63 -22.56
N PHE A 20 1.10 -6.57 -21.76
CA PHE A 20 1.60 -5.26 -22.13
C PHE A 20 2.55 -4.80 -21.03
N ILE A 21 3.74 -4.33 -21.42
CA ILE A 21 4.76 -3.85 -20.49
C ILE A 21 4.98 -2.38 -20.78
N VAL A 22 4.93 -1.58 -19.72
CA VAL A 22 5.08 -0.14 -19.78
C VAL A 22 6.25 0.26 -18.88
N ASN A 23 7.10 1.16 -19.39
CA ASN A 23 8.24 1.70 -18.66
C ASN A 23 8.02 3.21 -18.46
N GLU A 24 7.01 3.57 -17.67
CA GLU A 24 6.62 4.95 -17.42
C GLU A 24 6.07 5.10 -16.00
N PRO A 25 6.09 6.32 -15.43
CA PRO A 25 5.44 6.58 -14.15
C PRO A 25 3.95 6.26 -14.18
N SER A 26 3.48 5.46 -13.22
CA SER A 26 2.08 4.99 -13.22
C SER A 26 1.06 6.12 -13.16
N GLN A 27 1.36 7.22 -12.47
CA GLN A 27 0.50 8.40 -12.38
C GLN A 27 0.31 9.13 -13.72
N MET A 28 1.17 8.87 -14.70
CA MET A 28 1.06 9.41 -16.05
C MET A 28 0.34 8.40 -16.94
N PHE A 29 0.91 7.19 -17.07
CA PHE A 29 0.40 6.19 -17.99
C PHE A 29 -1.03 5.74 -17.69
N LEU A 30 -1.44 5.65 -16.41
CA LEU A 30 -2.82 5.27 -16.09
C LEU A 30 -3.86 6.23 -16.66
N LYS A 31 -3.52 7.50 -16.93
CA LYS A 31 -4.43 8.48 -17.55
C LYS A 31 -4.79 8.13 -18.98
N GLU A 32 -3.96 7.34 -19.66
CA GLU A 32 -4.19 6.85 -21.03
C GLU A 32 -5.12 5.63 -21.05
N ILE A 33 -5.29 4.97 -19.90
CA ILE A 33 -6.16 3.80 -19.78
C ILE A 33 -7.62 4.25 -19.67
N PRO A 34 -8.56 3.68 -20.45
CA PRO A 34 -9.97 4.05 -20.39
C PRO A 34 -10.60 3.78 -19.01
N ASP A 35 -11.60 4.58 -18.66
CA ASP A 35 -12.44 4.37 -17.47
C ASP A 35 -13.05 2.96 -17.48
N ASN A 36 -13.17 2.34 -16.30
CA ASN A 36 -13.86 1.06 -16.14
C ASN A 36 -13.41 -0.02 -17.14
N SER A 37 -12.12 -0.13 -17.40
CA SER A 37 -11.54 -1.08 -18.36
C SER A 37 -10.80 -2.24 -17.68
N ILE A 38 -10.38 -2.07 -16.44
CA ILE A 38 -9.59 -3.06 -15.68
C ILE A 38 -10.49 -3.91 -14.78
N ASP A 39 -10.31 -5.24 -14.80
CA ASP A 39 -11.09 -6.19 -13.98
C ASP A 39 -10.50 -6.45 -12.59
N TYR A 40 -9.21 -6.19 -12.40
CA TYR A 40 -8.52 -6.37 -11.12
C TYR A 40 -7.24 -5.54 -11.06
N ILE A 41 -6.92 -4.99 -9.89
CA ILE A 41 -5.64 -4.32 -9.65
C ILE A 41 -4.92 -5.02 -8.50
N LEU A 42 -3.63 -5.28 -8.69
CA LEU A 42 -2.71 -5.73 -7.65
C LEU A 42 -1.51 -4.79 -7.67
N THR A 43 -1.16 -4.19 -6.52
CA THR A 43 0.03 -3.35 -6.43
C THR A 43 0.71 -3.45 -5.08
N ASP A 44 2.04 -3.30 -5.10
CA ASP A 44 2.92 -3.10 -3.96
C ASP A 44 3.71 -1.80 -4.23
N PRO A 45 3.19 -0.64 -3.80
CA PRO A 45 3.87 0.63 -4.05
C PRO A 45 5.10 0.76 -3.16
N PRO A 46 5.99 1.72 -3.45
CA PRO A 46 7.04 2.09 -2.50
C PRO A 46 6.47 2.49 -1.13
N HIS A 47 7.16 2.14 -0.05
CA HIS A 47 6.72 2.38 1.33
C HIS A 47 7.41 3.62 1.93
N GLY A 48 7.25 4.79 1.30
CA GLY A 48 7.86 6.06 1.77
C GLY A 48 9.39 6.08 1.67
N ASN A 49 10.09 6.40 2.77
CA ASN A 49 11.56 6.48 2.83
C ASN A 49 12.25 5.12 3.07
N ARG A 50 11.72 4.04 2.48
CA ARG A 50 12.26 2.68 2.74
C ARG A 50 13.38 2.30 1.78
N ILE A 51 13.19 2.55 0.48
CA ILE A 51 14.10 2.14 -0.58
C ILE A 51 14.19 3.27 -1.62
N PRO A 52 15.39 3.81 -1.90
CA PRO A 52 15.62 4.79 -2.98
C PRO A 52 15.85 4.05 -4.30
N TYR A 53 14.77 3.68 -5.00
CA TYR A 53 14.83 2.74 -6.14
C TYR A 53 15.65 3.28 -7.31
N LEU A 54 15.45 4.55 -7.68
CA LEU A 54 16.16 5.12 -8.81
C LEU A 54 17.66 5.31 -8.55
N GLU A 55 18.05 5.70 -7.33
CA GLU A 55 19.48 5.76 -6.96
C GLU A 55 20.13 4.38 -6.98
N LEU A 56 19.44 3.34 -6.51
CA LEU A 56 19.94 1.96 -6.61
C LEU A 56 20.11 1.50 -8.06
N SER A 57 19.32 2.06 -8.99
CA SER A 57 19.43 1.78 -10.42
C SER A 57 20.42 2.68 -11.16
N MET A 58 21.05 3.67 -10.51
CA MET A 58 21.87 4.70 -11.15
C MET A 58 23.03 4.12 -11.99
N LEU A 59 23.72 3.09 -11.50
CA LEU A 59 24.80 2.44 -12.25
C LEU A 59 24.29 1.82 -13.56
N TRP A 60 23.14 1.14 -13.49
CA TRP A 60 22.52 0.51 -14.65
C TRP A 60 22.02 1.54 -15.66
N ASN A 61 21.40 2.61 -15.18
CA ASN A 61 20.96 3.73 -16.01
C ASN A 61 22.16 4.38 -16.72
N GLY A 62 23.28 4.58 -16.02
CA GLY A 62 24.53 5.08 -16.61
C GLY A 62 25.09 4.15 -17.69
N TRP A 63 25.15 2.84 -17.45
CA TRP A 63 25.61 1.86 -18.45
C TRP A 63 24.70 1.88 -19.69
N LEU A 64 23.39 1.78 -19.48
CA LEU A 64 22.39 1.71 -20.55
C LEU A 64 22.13 3.06 -21.24
N ARG A 65 22.80 4.14 -20.79
CA ARG A 65 22.60 5.52 -21.26
C ARG A 65 21.11 5.91 -21.19
N LYS A 66 20.47 5.57 -20.09
CA LYS A 66 19.09 5.93 -19.76
C LYS A 66 19.08 7.05 -18.73
N GLU A 67 18.20 8.02 -18.93
CA GLU A 67 17.91 9.04 -17.93
C GLU A 67 16.75 8.57 -17.06
N ALA A 68 16.88 8.76 -15.75
CA ALA A 68 15.86 8.38 -14.78
C ALA A 68 15.04 9.60 -14.38
N ASP A 69 13.72 9.44 -14.32
CA ASP A 69 12.79 10.48 -13.90
C ASP A 69 12.66 10.49 -12.37
N TYR A 70 13.54 11.25 -11.73
CA TYR A 70 13.57 11.37 -10.26
C TYR A 70 12.39 12.17 -9.70
N ASP A 71 11.78 13.06 -10.49
CA ASP A 71 10.69 13.93 -10.04
C ASP A 71 9.42 13.12 -9.81
N ASN A 72 9.15 12.18 -10.72
CA ASN A 72 7.96 11.33 -10.71
C ASN A 72 8.10 10.04 -9.88
N GLU A 73 9.24 9.82 -9.22
CA GLU A 73 9.41 8.68 -8.33
C GLU A 73 8.51 8.82 -7.09
N ILE A 74 7.84 7.74 -6.65
CA ILE A 74 6.93 7.78 -5.51
C ILE A 74 7.68 7.36 -4.25
N ILE A 75 8.55 8.20 -3.72
CA ILE A 75 9.25 7.95 -2.44
C ILE A 75 9.33 9.21 -1.58
N VAL A 76 9.75 9.03 -0.33
CA VAL A 76 10.31 10.11 0.48
C VAL A 76 11.84 9.99 0.42
N SER A 77 12.55 11.09 0.19
CA SER A 77 14.01 11.09 0.13
C SER A 77 14.61 12.01 1.18
N GLU A 78 15.70 11.56 1.80
CA GLU A 78 16.54 12.37 2.70
C GLU A 78 17.79 12.91 1.99
N ALA A 79 17.97 12.61 0.70
CA ALA A 79 19.11 13.10 -0.06
C ALA A 79 18.97 14.61 -0.29
N LYS A 80 20.07 15.35 -0.06
CA LYS A 80 20.09 16.83 -0.13
C LYS A 80 19.64 17.40 -1.47
N ASP A 81 19.91 16.65 -2.54
CA ASP A 81 19.61 17.06 -3.92
C ASP A 81 18.24 16.54 -4.38
N ARG A 82 17.48 15.87 -3.50
CA ARG A 82 16.17 15.29 -3.77
C ARG A 82 15.16 15.96 -2.84
N ASP A 83 14.56 17.04 -3.33
CA ASP A 83 13.48 17.78 -2.65
C ASP A 83 12.18 16.98 -2.73
N LYS A 84 12.11 15.85 -2.00
CA LYS A 84 10.95 14.94 -1.97
C LYS A 84 10.60 14.54 -0.55
N ASP A 85 9.54 15.13 -0.04
CA ASP A 85 9.07 14.85 1.31
C ASP A 85 7.82 13.95 1.34
N ILE A 86 7.24 13.80 2.53
CA ILE A 86 6.01 13.01 2.73
C ILE A 86 4.79 13.60 2.01
N HIS A 87 4.75 14.91 1.76
CA HIS A 87 3.70 15.56 0.99
C HIS A 87 3.81 15.15 -0.48
N ASP A 88 5.00 15.19 -1.08
CA ASP A 88 5.21 14.77 -2.47
C ASP A 88 4.88 13.30 -2.69
N TYR A 89 5.37 12.44 -1.78
CA TYR A 89 5.02 11.01 -1.77
C TYR A 89 3.51 10.78 -1.75
N ASN A 90 2.80 11.42 -0.81
CA ASN A 90 1.36 11.26 -0.67
C ASN A 90 0.62 11.81 -1.88
N LYS A 91 1.04 12.96 -2.44
CA LYS A 91 0.45 13.56 -3.63
C LYS A 91 0.53 12.62 -4.84
N LEU A 92 1.71 12.06 -5.11
CA LEU A 92 1.92 11.14 -6.23
C LEU A 92 1.17 9.82 -6.02
N LEU A 93 1.27 9.23 -4.83
CA LEU A 93 0.55 7.99 -4.51
C LEU A 93 -0.97 8.18 -4.61
N ASN A 94 -1.51 9.28 -4.10
CA ASN A 94 -2.93 9.58 -4.18
C ASN A 94 -3.39 9.79 -5.63
N SER A 95 -2.54 10.35 -6.49
CA SER A 95 -2.80 10.45 -7.93
C SER A 95 -2.93 9.06 -8.55
N VAL A 96 -2.02 8.13 -8.26
CA VAL A 96 -2.10 6.74 -8.74
C VAL A 96 -3.35 6.05 -8.23
N LEU A 97 -3.65 6.14 -6.93
CA LEU A 97 -4.83 5.51 -6.33
C LEU A 97 -6.14 6.06 -6.92
N SER A 98 -6.17 7.35 -7.28
CA SER A 98 -7.30 7.98 -7.96
C SER A 98 -7.51 7.42 -9.36
N GLU A 99 -6.44 7.30 -10.13
CA GLU A 99 -6.50 6.68 -11.46
C GLU A 99 -6.86 5.19 -11.38
N CYS A 100 -6.33 4.45 -10.40
CA CYS A 100 -6.72 3.06 -10.14
C CYS A 100 -8.25 2.94 -9.90
N PHE A 101 -8.85 3.86 -9.14
CA PHE A 101 -10.30 3.88 -8.98
C PHE A 101 -11.02 4.14 -10.31
N ARG A 102 -10.57 5.11 -11.11
CA ARG A 102 -11.18 5.47 -12.40
C ARG A 102 -11.17 4.29 -13.37
N VAL A 103 -10.02 3.65 -13.55
CA VAL A 103 -9.82 2.58 -14.55
C VAL A 103 -10.44 1.24 -14.13
N LEU A 104 -10.58 0.96 -12.83
CA LEU A 104 -11.18 -0.27 -12.34
C LEU A 104 -12.70 -0.30 -12.65
N LYS A 105 -13.20 -1.43 -13.13
CA LYS A 105 -14.65 -1.61 -13.36
C LYS A 105 -15.46 -1.56 -12.06
N PRO A 106 -16.72 -1.08 -12.08
CA PRO A 106 -17.59 -1.12 -10.90
C PRO A 106 -17.73 -2.54 -10.35
N GLY A 107 -17.78 -2.66 -9.02
CA GLY A 107 -17.92 -3.94 -8.34
C GLY A 107 -16.66 -4.83 -8.35
N ARG A 108 -15.57 -4.42 -9.01
CA ARG A 108 -14.29 -5.15 -9.05
C ARG A 108 -13.35 -4.80 -7.90
N TYR A 109 -12.26 -5.57 -7.80
CA TYR A 109 -11.38 -5.60 -6.65
C TYR A 109 -10.00 -5.00 -6.93
N PHE A 110 -9.43 -4.43 -5.88
CA PHE A 110 -8.06 -3.91 -5.85
C PHE A 110 -7.38 -4.42 -4.57
N SER A 111 -6.36 -5.26 -4.70
CA SER A 111 -5.47 -5.62 -3.60
C SER A 111 -4.24 -4.71 -3.55
N PHE A 112 -4.06 -4.08 -2.40
CA PHE A 112 -2.98 -3.16 -2.09
C PHE A 112 -2.09 -3.76 -1.01
N MET A 113 -0.82 -4.00 -1.34
CA MET A 113 0.17 -4.47 -0.37
C MET A 113 0.76 -3.27 0.34
N PHE A 114 0.73 -3.27 1.67
CA PHE A 114 1.23 -2.14 2.45
C PHE A 114 1.77 -2.56 3.80
N ASN A 115 2.88 -1.95 4.21
CA ASN A 115 3.26 -1.94 5.61
C ASN A 115 4.15 -0.75 5.96
N SER A 116 3.89 -0.17 7.13
CA SER A 116 4.67 0.95 7.64
C SER A 116 4.57 1.02 9.16
N LEU A 117 5.62 1.55 9.80
CA LEU A 117 5.56 1.97 11.20
C LEU A 117 5.17 3.46 11.34
N ASP A 118 5.03 4.17 10.22
CA ASP A 118 4.67 5.59 10.20
C ASP A 118 3.15 5.79 10.21
N ASP A 119 2.65 6.49 11.23
CA ASP A 119 1.23 6.79 11.40
C ASP A 119 0.67 7.61 10.24
N LYS A 120 1.43 8.57 9.69
CA LYS A 120 0.96 9.47 8.65
C LYS A 120 0.78 8.73 7.33
N ALA A 121 1.68 7.79 7.02
CA ALA A 121 1.61 6.94 5.84
C ALA A 121 0.36 6.08 5.86
N TRP A 122 0.10 5.37 6.98
CA TRP A 122 -1.14 4.60 7.15
C TRP A 122 -2.38 5.48 7.06
N LEU A 123 -2.37 6.61 7.77
CA LEU A 123 -3.48 7.54 7.79
C LEU A 123 -3.81 8.07 6.39
N ASN A 124 -2.80 8.42 5.60
CA ASN A 124 -2.98 8.87 4.23
C ASN A 124 -3.59 7.75 3.38
N VAL A 125 -3.02 6.54 3.41
CA VAL A 125 -3.52 5.39 2.63
C VAL A 125 -5.00 5.13 2.94
N VAL A 126 -5.36 4.91 4.21
CA VAL A 126 -6.74 4.57 4.58
C VAL A 126 -7.71 5.71 4.23
N LYS A 127 -7.32 6.97 4.45
CA LYS A 127 -8.14 8.13 4.08
C LYS A 127 -8.31 8.26 2.57
N THR A 128 -7.25 8.03 1.79
CA THR A 128 -7.30 8.13 0.34
C THR A 128 -8.23 7.07 -0.21
N PHE A 129 -8.06 5.79 0.14
CA PHE A 129 -8.97 4.73 -0.32
C PHE A 129 -10.44 5.06 -0.01
N HIS A 130 -10.71 5.52 1.21
CA HIS A 130 -12.05 5.96 1.59
C HIS A 130 -12.55 7.16 0.75
N SER A 131 -11.70 8.17 0.50
CA SER A 131 -12.11 9.39 -0.21
C SER A 131 -12.37 9.18 -1.71
N VAL A 132 -11.63 8.28 -2.37
CA VAL A 132 -11.90 7.95 -3.78
C VAL A 132 -13.21 7.19 -3.96
N GLY A 133 -13.60 6.40 -2.96
CA GLY A 133 -14.84 5.61 -2.96
C GLY A 133 -14.61 4.09 -2.98
N PHE A 134 -13.43 3.63 -2.60
CA PHE A 134 -13.21 2.21 -2.34
C PHE A 134 -13.85 1.80 -1.01
N SER A 135 -14.52 0.65 -1.01
CA SER A 135 -14.98 0.00 0.21
C SER A 135 -14.06 -1.15 0.57
N LEU A 136 -13.69 -1.26 1.84
CA LEU A 136 -12.88 -2.38 2.30
C LEU A 136 -13.63 -3.71 2.12
N ASN A 137 -12.98 -4.70 1.51
CA ASN A 137 -13.52 -6.05 1.34
C ASN A 137 -12.83 -7.06 2.26
N ALA A 138 -11.50 -7.03 2.35
CA ALA A 138 -10.73 -7.93 3.19
C ALA A 138 -9.39 -7.30 3.60
N VAL A 139 -8.85 -7.75 4.74
CA VAL A 139 -7.51 -7.44 5.21
C VAL A 139 -6.86 -8.74 5.64
N GLU A 140 -5.72 -9.05 5.04
CA GLU A 140 -4.96 -10.26 5.30
C GLU A 140 -3.48 -9.89 5.50
N THR A 141 -2.68 -10.84 5.96
CA THR A 141 -1.23 -10.65 6.13
C THR A 141 -0.45 -11.68 5.35
N LEU A 142 0.56 -11.24 4.62
CA LEU A 142 1.49 -12.09 3.89
C LEU A 142 2.85 -12.09 4.59
N GLY A 143 3.33 -13.27 5.00
CA GLY A 143 4.68 -13.42 5.56
C GLY A 143 5.75 -13.33 4.48
N TYR A 144 6.89 -12.72 4.82
CA TYR A 144 8.02 -12.71 3.90
C TYR A 144 8.59 -14.13 3.69
N SER A 145 8.95 -14.45 2.46
CA SER A 145 9.52 -15.76 2.11
C SER A 145 10.95 -15.96 2.64
N ALA A 146 11.66 -14.86 2.91
CA ALA A 146 12.99 -14.85 3.53
C ALA A 146 13.15 -13.58 4.37
N ASN A 147 13.71 -13.73 5.57
CA ASN A 147 14.02 -12.58 6.40
C ASN A 147 15.28 -11.88 5.87
N SER A 148 15.22 -10.55 5.77
CA SER A 148 16.42 -9.74 5.56
C SER A 148 17.21 -9.61 6.86
N VAL A 149 18.55 -9.57 6.78
CA VAL A 149 19.45 -9.27 7.91
C VAL A 149 19.06 -7.97 8.62
N VAL A 150 18.47 -7.01 7.91
CA VAL A 150 17.97 -5.74 8.49
C VAL A 150 16.70 -5.95 9.33
N GLN A 151 15.84 -6.90 8.94
CA GLN A 151 14.61 -7.23 9.67
C GLN A 151 14.90 -8.06 10.93
N ASP A 152 15.91 -8.93 10.88
CA ASP A 152 16.30 -9.74 12.04
C ASP A 152 16.97 -8.88 13.14
N ASN A 153 17.65 -7.79 12.77
CA ASN A 153 18.41 -6.95 13.69
C ASN A 153 17.65 -5.71 14.21
N ARG A 154 16.54 -5.29 13.57
CA ARG A 154 15.76 -4.13 14.04
C ARG A 154 14.71 -4.53 15.08
N LYS A 155 14.71 -3.84 16.22
CA LYS A 155 13.60 -3.89 17.19
C LYS A 155 12.30 -3.51 16.46
N ASN A 156 11.28 -4.35 16.56
CA ASN A 156 9.99 -4.22 15.85
C ASN A 156 10.08 -4.28 14.31
N GLY A 157 11.07 -5.02 13.78
CA GLY A 157 11.14 -5.32 12.35
C GLY A 157 9.83 -5.93 11.83
N LEU A 158 9.26 -5.30 10.80
CA LEU A 158 8.09 -5.82 10.11
C LEU A 158 8.47 -7.15 9.43
N GLN A 159 7.69 -8.21 9.67
CA GLN A 159 7.92 -9.58 9.14
C GLN A 159 6.81 -10.05 8.19
N THR A 160 5.81 -9.21 7.98
CA THR A 160 4.66 -9.46 7.10
C THR A 160 4.32 -8.16 6.38
N ASP A 161 3.65 -8.22 5.24
CA ASP A 161 2.89 -7.10 4.70
C ASP A 161 1.39 -7.32 4.87
N PHE A 162 0.62 -6.24 4.93
CA PHE A 162 -0.83 -6.33 4.83
C PHE A 162 -1.22 -6.40 3.37
N ILE A 163 -2.10 -7.33 3.02
CA ILE A 163 -2.83 -7.31 1.75
C ILE A 163 -4.22 -6.76 2.07
N ILE A 164 -4.44 -5.51 1.66
CA ILE A 164 -5.71 -4.82 1.86
C ILE A 164 -6.48 -4.88 0.55
N THR A 165 -7.55 -5.68 0.52
CA THR A 165 -8.39 -5.82 -0.65
C THR A 165 -9.59 -4.91 -0.53
N TYR A 166 -9.70 -3.98 -1.46
CA TYR A 166 -10.82 -3.08 -1.63
C TYR A 166 -11.70 -3.52 -2.79
N ARG A 167 -12.95 -3.05 -2.78
CA ARG A 167 -13.89 -3.15 -3.88
C ARG A 167 -14.28 -1.76 -4.34
N LYS A 168 -14.33 -1.53 -5.66
CA LYS A 168 -14.91 -0.29 -6.22
C LYS A 168 -16.41 -0.30 -5.96
N SER A 169 -16.86 0.59 -5.07
CA SER A 169 -18.27 0.64 -4.71
C SER A 169 -19.11 1.21 -5.86
N GLU A 170 -20.25 0.59 -6.11
CA GLU A 170 -21.32 1.13 -6.97
C GLU A 170 -22.18 2.15 -6.22
N ASP A 171 -22.17 2.10 -4.88
CA ASP A 171 -23.01 2.90 -4.01
C ASP A 171 -22.30 4.18 -3.55
N ALA A 172 -22.87 5.32 -3.89
CA ALA A 172 -22.44 6.62 -3.34
C ALA A 172 -22.50 6.65 -1.79
N ALA A 173 -23.32 5.80 -1.17
CA ALA A 173 -23.43 5.68 0.29
C ALA A 173 -22.15 5.15 0.95
N ALA A 174 -21.33 4.35 0.26
CA ALA A 174 -20.06 3.86 0.78
C ALA A 174 -19.05 5.00 1.03
N LYS A 175 -19.14 6.10 0.27
CA LYS A 175 -18.32 7.31 0.48
C LYS A 175 -18.61 8.02 1.81
N ASN A 176 -19.74 7.72 2.46
CA ASN A 176 -20.22 8.47 3.64
C ASN A 176 -19.93 7.77 4.99
N LYS A 177 -19.38 6.54 5.00
CA LYS A 177 -19.05 5.84 6.26
C LYS A 177 -17.74 6.35 6.85
N LYS A 178 -17.81 7.44 7.62
CA LYS A 178 -16.66 8.05 8.28
C LYS A 178 -15.79 7.02 9.01
N LEU A 179 -14.50 6.98 8.66
CA LEU A 179 -13.48 6.22 9.38
C LEU A 179 -13.42 6.70 10.84
N GLU A 180 -13.60 5.78 11.77
CA GLU A 180 -13.53 6.07 13.20
C GLU A 180 -12.10 5.90 13.73
N PHE A 181 -11.64 6.87 14.53
CA PHE A 181 -10.33 6.78 15.18
C PHE A 181 -10.51 6.36 16.62
N ILE A 182 -9.88 5.24 16.99
CA ILE A 182 -9.88 4.73 18.36
C ILE A 182 -8.51 4.95 18.98
N SER A 183 -8.51 5.35 20.25
CA SER A 183 -7.31 5.29 21.11
C SER A 183 -7.26 3.94 21.80
N ILE A 184 -6.26 3.12 21.44
CA ILE A 184 -6.10 1.76 22.00
C ILE A 184 -5.86 1.82 23.52
N LYS A 185 -5.17 2.85 24.01
CA LYS A 185 -4.95 3.06 25.45
C LYS A 185 -6.23 3.14 26.27
N ASN A 186 -7.31 3.63 25.65
CA ASN A 186 -8.59 3.83 26.30
C ASN A 186 -9.58 2.67 26.04
N SER A 187 -9.21 1.68 25.23
CA SER A 187 -10.05 0.53 24.95
C SER A 187 -9.68 -0.66 25.82
N GLN A 188 -10.55 -0.97 26.78
CA GLN A 188 -10.38 -2.14 27.63
C GLN A 188 -10.37 -3.43 26.81
N ALA A 189 -11.25 -3.56 25.82
CA ALA A 189 -11.33 -4.72 24.95
C ALA A 189 -10.00 -4.99 24.19
N TYR A 190 -9.41 -3.96 23.59
CA TYR A 190 -8.12 -4.11 22.90
C TYR A 190 -6.97 -4.36 23.88
N THR A 191 -6.99 -3.74 25.05
CA THR A 191 -5.99 -3.96 26.11
C THR A 191 -6.01 -5.42 26.59
N GLU A 192 -7.20 -5.99 26.81
CA GLU A 192 -7.36 -7.41 27.20
C GLU A 192 -6.93 -8.36 26.09
N MET A 193 -7.25 -8.05 24.83
CA MET A 193 -6.80 -8.83 23.69
C MET A 193 -5.27 -8.85 23.57
N ILE A 194 -4.61 -7.69 23.72
CA ILE A 194 -3.14 -7.59 23.72
C ILE A 194 -2.53 -8.41 24.86
N LYS A 195 -3.10 -8.36 26.07
CA LYS A 195 -2.66 -9.18 27.21
C LYS A 195 -2.75 -10.67 26.91
N SER A 196 -3.89 -11.13 26.40
CA SER A 196 -4.11 -12.54 26.04
C SER A 196 -3.07 -13.02 25.02
N MET A 197 -2.87 -12.25 23.94
CA MET A 197 -1.90 -12.62 22.89
C MET A 197 -0.46 -12.67 23.42
N LYS A 198 -0.09 -11.79 24.36
CA LYS A 198 1.21 -11.83 25.04
C LYS A 198 1.36 -13.06 25.92
N SER A 199 0.32 -13.46 26.65
CA SER A 199 0.31 -14.72 27.41
C SER A 199 0.52 -15.93 26.50
N ASP A 200 -0.03 -15.89 25.28
CA ASP A 200 0.17 -16.91 24.24
C ASP A 200 1.53 -16.78 23.51
N ARG A 201 2.44 -15.93 24.00
CA ARG A 201 3.79 -15.68 23.47
C ARG A 201 3.81 -15.13 22.03
N SER A 202 2.74 -14.44 21.62
CA SER A 202 2.72 -13.73 20.34
C SER A 202 3.79 -12.63 20.30
N LYS A 203 4.49 -12.54 19.17
CA LYS A 203 5.47 -11.47 18.90
C LYS A 203 4.76 -10.13 18.65
N PRO A 204 5.42 -8.98 18.87
CA PRO A 204 4.82 -7.66 18.67
C PRO A 204 4.15 -7.46 17.30
N PHE A 205 4.78 -7.90 16.20
CA PHE A 205 4.19 -7.75 14.87
C PHE A 205 2.91 -8.58 14.69
N GLN A 206 2.80 -9.75 15.33
CA GLN A 206 1.59 -10.58 15.26
C GLN A 206 0.42 -9.90 15.97
N ILE A 207 0.71 -9.22 17.08
CA ILE A 207 -0.28 -8.42 17.82
C ILE A 207 -0.71 -7.22 16.96
N ILE A 208 0.23 -6.50 16.36
CA ILE A 208 -0.08 -5.38 15.45
C ILE A 208 -0.98 -5.84 14.30
N ASN A 209 -0.60 -6.94 13.64
CA ASN A 209 -1.37 -7.53 12.54
C ASN A 209 -2.81 -7.82 12.94
N ASN A 210 -3.00 -8.52 14.07
CA ASN A 210 -4.33 -8.89 14.54
C ASN A 210 -5.19 -7.65 14.84
N ILE A 211 -4.64 -6.68 15.58
CA ILE A 211 -5.33 -5.46 15.98
C ILE A 211 -5.70 -4.62 14.75
N ILE A 212 -4.78 -4.41 13.81
CA ILE A 212 -5.03 -3.60 12.61
C ILE A 212 -6.04 -4.27 11.69
N CYS A 213 -5.96 -5.59 11.48
CA CYS A 213 -6.99 -6.32 10.73
C CYS A 213 -8.37 -6.16 11.35
N ASN A 214 -8.48 -6.31 12.68
CA ASN A 214 -9.74 -6.17 13.39
C ASN A 214 -10.32 -4.74 13.28
N LEU A 215 -9.49 -3.71 13.48
CA LEU A 215 -9.92 -2.32 13.38
C LEU A 215 -10.41 -1.98 11.97
N LEU A 216 -9.63 -2.29 10.94
CA LEU A 216 -9.98 -1.95 9.56
C LEU A 216 -11.28 -2.62 9.14
N GLN A 217 -11.49 -3.89 9.50
CA GLN A 217 -12.76 -4.61 9.24
C GLN A 217 -13.98 -3.93 9.87
N ASN A 218 -13.80 -3.20 10.97
CA ASN A 218 -14.84 -2.42 11.65
C ASN A 218 -14.89 -0.95 11.20
N ASN A 219 -14.22 -0.59 10.09
CA ASN A 219 -14.08 0.80 9.63
C ASN A 219 -13.46 1.73 10.69
N GLN A 220 -12.54 1.18 11.47
CA GLN A 220 -11.82 1.84 12.54
C GLN A 220 -10.32 1.86 12.25
N PHE A 221 -9.61 2.80 12.86
CA PHE A 221 -8.15 2.87 12.79
C PHE A 221 -7.55 3.45 14.08
N THR A 222 -6.30 3.07 14.36
CA THR A 222 -5.49 3.60 15.46
C THR A 222 -4.11 3.99 14.97
N LYS A 223 -3.43 4.88 15.68
CA LYS A 223 -2.01 5.13 15.47
C LYS A 223 -1.20 3.86 15.74
N ILE A 224 -0.30 3.52 14.82
CA ILE A 224 0.66 2.42 14.97
C ILE A 224 1.60 2.73 16.13
N SER A 225 2.04 3.98 16.27
CA SER A 225 2.87 4.43 17.39
C SER A 225 2.21 4.18 18.76
N GLU A 226 0.92 4.51 18.89
CA GLU A 226 0.17 4.27 20.12
C GLU A 226 0.03 2.79 20.43
N LEU A 227 -0.26 1.97 19.41
CA LEU A 227 -0.36 0.52 19.56
C LEU A 227 0.97 -0.09 20.01
N LEU A 228 2.09 0.35 19.42
CA LEU A 228 3.43 -0.06 19.84
C LEU A 228 3.70 0.29 21.31
N GLU A 229 3.39 1.51 21.73
CA GLU A 229 3.56 1.92 23.13
C GLU A 229 2.75 1.06 24.10
N VAL A 230 1.52 0.69 23.73
CA VAL A 230 0.67 -0.18 24.56
C VAL A 230 1.25 -1.59 24.62
N ILE A 231 1.69 -2.12 23.49
CA ILE A 231 2.36 -3.43 23.42
C ILE A 231 3.65 -3.41 24.25
N GLU A 232 4.42 -2.33 24.30
CA GLU A 232 5.65 -2.29 25.11
C GLU A 232 5.39 -2.17 26.62
N LYS A 233 4.24 -1.60 27.03
CA LYS A 233 3.90 -1.37 28.45
C LYS A 233 3.19 -2.54 29.13
N ILE A 234 2.46 -3.36 28.38
CA ILE A 234 1.74 -4.55 28.86
C ILE A 234 2.71 -5.72 28.97
#